data_AF-A0A0F9P1H9-F1
#
_entry.id   AF-A0A0F9P1H9-F1
#
_cell.length_a   1.000
_cell.length_b   1.000
_cell.length_c   1.000
_cell.angle_alpha   90.00
_cell.angle_beta   90.00
_cell.angle_gamma   90.00
#
_symmetry.space_group_name_H-M   'P 1'
#
loop_
_entity.id
_entity.type
_entity.pdbx_description
1 polymer ?
#
loop_
_entity_poly.entity_id
_entity_poly.type
_entity_poly.pdbx_seq_one_letter_code
_entity_poly.pdbx_strand_id
1 'polypeptide(L)' 'MISPVFALIVAVVGAVGAVAGASALDAGRKIGPKLTLADMAPLAPWEGPPLPRFTRTKPELLAELKRR' A
#
# COMPACT_ATOMS: atom_id res chain seq x y z
N MET A 1 -26.94 -24.69 -15.22
CA MET A 1 -26.53 -23.94 -16.42
C MET A 1 -26.62 -22.46 -16.08
N ILE A 2 -25.54 -21.69 -16.29
CA ILE A 2 -25.59 -20.22 -16.10
C ILE A 2 -26.55 -19.64 -17.14
N SER A 3 -27.44 -18.74 -16.71
CA SER A 3 -28.37 -18.11 -17.66
C SER A 3 -27.58 -17.18 -18.60
N PRO A 4 -27.94 -17.12 -19.90
CA PRO A 4 -27.26 -16.25 -20.86
C PRO A 4 -27.29 -14.77 -20.42
N VAL A 5 -28.38 -14.35 -19.78
CA VAL A 5 -28.56 -13.00 -19.24
C VAL A 5 -27.57 -12.74 -18.10
N PHE A 6 -27.40 -13.69 -17.19
CA PHE A 6 -26.45 -13.58 -16.09
C PHE A 6 -25.00 -13.50 -16.60
N ALA A 7 -24.65 -14.34 -17.58
CA ALA A 7 -23.32 -14.31 -18.20
C ALA A 7 -23.03 -12.95 -18.86
N LEU A 8 -24.01 -12.37 -19.55
CA LEU A 8 -23.88 -11.06 -20.18
C LEU A 8 -23.63 -9.95 -19.15
N ILE A 9 -24.38 -9.94 -18.05
CA ILE A 9 -24.20 -8.94 -16.98
C ILE A 9 -22.78 -9.03 -16.39
N VAL A 10 -22.32 -10.24 -16.06
CA VAL A 10 -20.98 -10.43 -15.49
C VAL A 10 -19.90 -10.00 -16.48
N ALA A 11 -20.05 -10.31 -17.76
CA ALA A 11 -19.11 -9.91 -18.80
C ALA A 11 -19.03 -8.38 -18.93
N VAL A 12 -20.17 -7.68 -18.94
CA VAL A 12 -20.22 -6.22 -19.05
C VAL A 12 -19.60 -5.56 -17.82
N VAL A 13 -19.98 -5.98 -16.61
CA VAL A 13 -19.44 -5.42 -15.37
C VAL A 13 -17.94 -5.68 -15.25
N GLY A 14 -17.50 -6.90 -15.59
CA GLY A 14 -16.09 -7.27 -15.63
C GLY A 14 -15.29 -6.43 -16.63
N ALA A 15 -15.84 -6.21 -17.83
CA ALA A 15 -15.21 -5.39 -18.85
C ALA A 15 -15.07 -3.93 -18.40
N VAL A 16 -16.12 -3.34 -17.81
CA VAL A 16 -16.07 -1.97 -17.28
C VAL A 16 -15.04 -1.85 -16.17
N GLY A 17 -15.02 -2.81 -15.23
CA GLY A 17 -14.03 -2.84 -14.14
C GLY A 17 -12.59 -2.96 -14.65
N ALA A 18 -12.37 -3.82 -15.65
CA ALA A 18 -11.05 -3.99 -16.27
C ALA A 18 -10.57 -2.71 -16.97
N VAL A 19 -11.44 -2.06 -17.75
CA VAL A 19 -11.12 -0.81 -18.45
C VAL A 19 -10.84 0.31 -17.45
N ALA A 20 -11.67 0.47 -16.42
CA ALA A 20 -11.47 1.47 -15.38
C ALA A 20 -10.15 1.25 -14.62
N GLY A 21 -9.86 0.01 -14.22
CA GLY A 21 -8.62 -0.34 -13.53
C GLY A 21 -7.37 -0.09 -14.37
N ALA A 22 -7.41 -0.49 -15.65
CA ALA A 22 -6.31 -0.24 -16.58
C ALA A 22 -6.07 1.26 -16.80
N SER A 23 -7.15 2.04 -16.94
CA SER A 23 -7.09 3.49 -17.14
C SER A 23 -6.55 4.21 -15.91
N ALA A 24 -6.98 3.80 -14.71
CA ALA A 24 -6.47 4.33 -13.45
C ALA A 24 -4.98 4.00 -13.25
N LEU A 25 -4.55 2.80 -13.62
CA LEU A 25 -3.14 2.41 -13.56
C LEU A 25 -2.30 3.24 -14.54
N ASP A 26 -2.77 3.45 -15.77
CA ASP A 26 -2.07 4.26 -16.76
C ASP A 26 -1.97 5.74 -16.33
N ALA A 27 -3.07 6.30 -15.82
CA ALA A 27 -3.06 7.65 -15.24
C ALA A 27 -2.11 7.74 -14.05
N GLY A 28 -2.12 6.74 -13.16
CA GLY A 28 -1.21 6.63 -12.02
C GLY A 28 0.25 6.56 -12.44
N ARG A 29 0.59 5.86 -13.53
CA ARG A 29 1.95 5.82 -14.09
C ARG A 29 2.40 7.15 -14.70
N LYS A 30 1.46 7.94 -15.23
CA LYS A 30 1.74 9.26 -15.81
C LYS A 30 1.94 10.34 -14.75
N ILE A 31 1.12 10.31 -13.70
CA ILE A 31 1.10 11.33 -12.63
C ILE A 31 2.05 10.95 -11.49
N GLY A 32 2.23 9.67 -11.24
CA GLY A 32 3.03 9.15 -10.14
C GLY A 32 4.54 9.30 -10.34
N PRO A 33 5.32 9.07 -9.26
CA PRO A 33 6.77 9.14 -9.32
C PRO A 33 7.33 8.07 -10.28
N LYS A 34 8.23 8.50 -11.16
CA LYS A 34 8.94 7.60 -12.07
C LYS A 34 10.04 6.88 -11.30
N LEU A 35 9.80 5.61 -10.96
CA LEU A 35 10.82 4.77 -10.33
C LEU A 35 11.98 4.57 -11.31
N THR A 36 13.18 4.83 -10.83
CA THR A 36 14.44 4.56 -11.50
C THR A 36 15.08 3.29 -10.92
N LEU A 37 16.05 2.70 -11.63
CA LEU A 37 16.80 1.54 -11.10
C LEU A 37 17.51 1.86 -9.78
N ALA A 38 17.84 3.13 -9.55
CA ALA A 38 18.43 3.60 -8.29
C ALA A 38 17.44 3.55 -7.11
N ASP A 39 16.14 3.73 -7.37
CA ASP A 39 15.10 3.62 -6.32
C ASP A 39 14.85 2.17 -5.90
N MET A 40 15.26 1.20 -6.72
CA MET A 40 15.23 -0.22 -6.37
C MET A 40 16.48 -0.66 -5.59
N ALA A 41 17.47 0.23 -5.41
CA ALA A 41 18.63 -0.07 -4.61
C ALA A 41 18.19 -0.33 -3.16
N PRO A 42 18.77 -1.35 -2.48
CA PRO A 42 18.58 -1.51 -1.06
C PRO A 42 18.93 -0.19 -0.37
N LEU A 43 18.06 0.27 0.53
CA LEU A 43 18.42 1.40 1.39
C LEU A 43 19.73 1.04 2.09
N ALA A 44 20.70 1.94 2.00
CA ALA A 44 21.96 1.78 2.70
C ALA A 44 21.68 1.54 4.19
N PRO A 45 22.51 0.73 4.88
CA PRO A 45 22.43 0.59 6.33
C PRO A 45 22.38 1.98 6.96
N TRP A 46 21.47 2.18 7.92
CA TRP A 46 21.36 3.46 8.61
C TRP A 46 22.66 3.78 9.35
N GLU A 47 23.39 4.79 8.89
CA GLU A 47 24.65 5.26 9.50
C GLU A 47 24.44 6.46 10.46
N GLY A 48 23.19 6.89 10.65
CA GLY A 48 22.85 8.00 11.53
C GLY A 48 22.77 7.63 13.02
N PRO A 49 22.50 8.60 13.91
CA PRO A 49 22.24 8.33 15.33
C PRO A 49 21.16 7.27 15.48
N PRO A 50 21.19 6.42 16.52
CA PRO A 50 20.26 5.30 16.66
C PRO A 50 18.82 5.80 16.45
N LEU A 51 18.11 5.19 15.49
CA LEU A 51 16.71 5.51 15.22
C LEU A 51 15.97 5.57 16.55
N PRO A 52 15.18 6.62 16.82
CA PRO A 52 14.44 6.74 18.07
C PRO A 52 13.66 5.46 18.27
N ARG A 53 14.10 4.63 19.21
CA ARG A 53 13.35 3.47 19.65
C ARG A 53 12.18 4.03 20.46
N PHE A 54 11.13 4.49 19.79
CA PHE A 54 9.80 4.67 20.40
C PHE A 54 9.20 3.32 20.86
N THR A 55 10.02 2.28 20.89
CA THR A 55 9.72 0.88 21.19
C THR A 55 10.65 0.36 22.29
N ARG A 56 10.78 1.10 23.41
CA ARG A 56 10.95 0.48 24.75
C ARG A 56 10.85 1.54 25.85
N THR A 57 9.62 1.66 26.35
CA THR A 57 9.27 1.99 27.74
C THR A 57 9.99 3.18 28.37
N LYS A 58 9.40 4.36 28.17
CA LYS A 58 9.53 5.45 29.13
C LYS A 58 9.17 4.93 30.54
N PRO A 59 10.03 5.11 31.56
CA PRO A 59 9.72 4.70 32.93
C PRO A 59 8.40 5.31 33.43
N GLU A 60 8.06 6.50 32.94
CA GLU A 60 6.82 7.19 33.30
C GLU A 60 5.58 6.42 32.82
N LEU A 61 5.62 5.85 31.60
CA LEU A 61 4.53 5.07 31.01
C LEU A 61 4.31 3.74 31.76
N LEU A 62 5.41 3.09 32.20
CA LEU A 62 5.34 1.88 33.02
C LEU A 62 4.80 2.15 34.43
N ALA A 63 5.11 3.32 35.00
CA ALA A 63 4.64 3.72 36.32
C ALA A 63 3.13 4.03 36.34
N GLU A 64 2.61 4.59 35.25
CA GLU A 64 1.18 4.90 35.11
C GLU A 64 0.33 3.62 34.99
N LEU A 65 0.80 2.63 34.23
CA LEU A 65 0.11 1.34 34.07
C LEU A 65 0.08 0.50 35.36
N LYS A 66 1.05 0.65 36.27
CA LYS A 66 1.05 -0.04 37.58
C LYS A 66 0.06 0.53 38.60
N ARG A 67 -0.50 1.72 38.37
CA ARG A 67 -1.44 2.39 39.29
C ARG A 67 -2.91 2.12 38.99
N ARG A 68 -3.23 1.48 37.86
CA ARG A 68 -4.57 0.97 37.54
C ARG A 68 -4.67 -0.49 37.96
#